data_AF-A0A1I7L576-F1
#
_entry.id   AF-A0A1I7L576-F1
#
_cell.length_a   1.000
_cell.length_b   1.000
_cell.length_c   1.000
_cell.angle_alpha   90.00
_cell.angle_beta   90.00
_cell.angle_gamma   90.00
#
_symmetry.space_group_name_H-M   'P 1'
#
loop_
_entity.id
_entity.type
_entity.pdbx_description
1 polymer ?
#
loop_
_entity_poly.entity_id
_entity_poly.type
_entity_poly.pdbx_seq_one_letter_code
_entity_poly.pdbx_strand_id
1 'polypeptide(L)'
;MRSVRGAAPLGDPAFAALKARLVARTGHHYYSDKDDLLWERVGRRMRARGVPDPAGYLVLLEESEAEWAALESEITIGETFFFRYAEQFAALRGTILPERIAARGEERRLRIWSAGCSTGPETYSVGIVLHELLGERLPDWRIGLTGTDINRDVLAVARRAVYGPWALRTLGAEERARYFRPGPREGTFALRPEFRGLARFEPQNLMSLLDGTASLALTDYDLILCRNVLIYFHPDVVQALVRALAQRLRPGGWLLLGHAEPNPAFAEFLEPVSLPGTAAYRRPEDGERPDFVPVMVPAQAGAHVLPESTPDWVPLLPPALPAPEAPLVSETSVVCEAPPPRPVAAGFAPAAAAESPLATVRALADAGDLEASWRACRAALGQDPTDPRLRYYEGLLARARARPDEAERAFRGALYLDKGFVMAHYHLGLTLIAAGRPEAGRRAVANALRLAAALPAGAELPEGDGLTAADLSGAARPFLGGEAA
;
A
#
# COMPACT_ATOMS: atom_id res chain seq x y z
N MET A 1 33.15 2.46 -21.76
CA MET A 1 31.79 2.67 -21.22
C MET A 1 31.88 2.66 -19.70
N ARG A 2 31.77 3.82 -19.04
CA ARG A 2 31.76 3.87 -17.58
C ARG A 2 30.42 3.31 -17.07
N SER A 3 30.51 2.40 -16.12
CA SER A 3 29.39 1.66 -15.53
C SER A 3 28.43 2.61 -14.80
N VAL A 4 27.14 2.60 -15.18
CA VAL A 4 26.05 3.22 -14.39
C VAL A 4 25.66 2.29 -13.23
N ARG A 5 26.64 1.93 -12.40
CA ARG A 5 26.47 1.30 -11.08
C ARG A 5 27.22 2.17 -10.09
N GLY A 6 26.54 2.64 -9.05
CA GLY A 6 27.12 3.51 -8.03
C GLY A 6 26.14 4.56 -7.55
N ALA A 7 26.60 5.40 -6.62
CA ALA A 7 25.86 6.54 -6.11
C ALA A 7 25.41 7.47 -7.24
N ALA A 8 24.29 8.15 -7.03
CA ALA A 8 23.78 9.19 -7.91
C ALA A 8 24.87 10.25 -8.14
N PRO A 9 25.04 10.76 -9.37
CA PRO A 9 26.00 11.80 -9.66
C PRO A 9 25.47 13.15 -9.19
N LEU A 10 25.42 13.36 -7.86
CA LEU A 10 24.83 14.55 -7.23
C LEU A 10 25.50 15.86 -7.65
N GLY A 11 26.75 15.80 -8.12
CA GLY A 11 27.48 16.95 -8.67
C GLY A 11 27.29 17.17 -10.18
N ASP A 12 26.52 16.34 -10.87
CA ASP A 12 26.22 16.47 -12.30
C ASP A 12 24.95 17.32 -12.52
N PRO A 13 25.06 18.53 -13.11
CA PRO A 13 23.91 19.38 -13.40
C PRO A 13 22.85 18.69 -14.27
N ALA A 14 23.26 17.77 -15.15
CA ALA A 14 22.34 17.05 -16.02
C ALA A 14 21.47 16.05 -15.24
N PHE A 15 22.00 15.41 -14.19
CA PHE A 15 21.20 14.57 -13.30
C PHE A 15 20.22 15.40 -12.48
N ALA A 16 20.64 16.56 -11.97
CA ALA A 16 19.74 17.48 -11.27
C ALA A 16 18.59 17.97 -12.19
N ALA A 17 18.90 18.33 -13.43
CA ALA A 17 17.91 18.71 -14.43
C ALA A 17 16.95 17.55 -14.79
N LEU A 18 17.48 16.33 -14.92
CA LEU A 18 16.68 15.13 -15.16
C LEU A 18 15.70 14.85 -14.01
N LYS A 19 16.20 14.90 -12.76
CA LYS A 19 15.37 14.76 -11.56
C LYS A 19 14.29 15.83 -11.52
N ALA A 20 14.65 17.10 -11.74
CA ALA A 20 13.69 18.20 -11.77
C ALA A 20 12.61 18.00 -12.85
N ARG A 21 12.99 17.56 -14.05
CA ARG A 21 12.05 17.30 -15.15
C ARG A 21 11.10 16.15 -14.84
N LEU A 22 11.62 15.09 -14.23
CA LEU A 22 10.84 13.92 -13.81
C LEU A 22 9.85 14.29 -12.69
N VAL A 23 10.28 15.03 -11.68
CA VAL A 23 9.42 15.55 -10.61
C VAL A 23 8.34 16.46 -11.20
N ALA A 24 8.69 17.37 -12.10
CA ALA A 24 7.74 18.28 -12.73
C ALA A 24 6.68 17.53 -13.56
N ARG A 25 7.08 16.47 -14.28
CA ARG A 25 6.15 15.70 -15.11
C ARG A 25 5.26 14.78 -14.27
N THR A 26 5.82 14.03 -13.33
CA THR A 26 5.12 12.95 -12.61
C THR A 26 4.52 13.40 -11.28
N GLY A 27 5.04 14.48 -10.71
CA GLY A 27 4.76 14.93 -9.34
C GLY A 27 5.43 14.09 -8.25
N HIS A 28 6.09 12.98 -8.60
CA HIS A 28 6.82 12.16 -7.64
C HIS A 28 7.98 12.95 -7.06
N HIS A 29 7.97 13.14 -5.75
CA HIS A 29 9.00 13.81 -5.00
C HIS A 29 10.05 12.80 -4.54
N TYR A 30 11.31 13.07 -4.87
CA TYR A 30 12.46 12.28 -4.46
C TYR A 30 13.32 13.12 -3.52
N TYR A 31 13.29 12.79 -2.24
CA TYR A 31 14.19 13.35 -1.25
C TYR A 31 15.65 12.95 -1.55
N SER A 32 16.61 13.71 -1.04
CA SER A 32 18.05 13.49 -1.30
C SER A 32 18.53 12.11 -0.90
N ASP A 33 17.93 11.51 0.15
CA ASP A 33 18.22 10.14 0.60
C ASP A 33 17.71 9.04 -0.36
N LYS A 34 16.94 9.41 -1.40
CA LYS A 34 16.42 8.50 -2.43
C LYS A 34 17.05 8.70 -3.81
N ASP A 35 18.04 9.59 -3.94
CA ASP A 35 18.67 9.89 -5.23
C ASP A 35 19.38 8.67 -5.82
N ASP A 36 20.00 7.84 -5.00
CA ASP A 36 20.64 6.59 -5.45
C ASP A 36 19.62 5.60 -6.04
N LEU A 37 18.44 5.48 -5.41
CA LEU A 37 17.36 4.61 -5.89
C LEU A 37 16.78 5.13 -7.22
N LEU A 38 16.59 6.45 -7.33
CA LEU A 38 16.15 7.07 -8.57
C LEU A 38 17.19 6.86 -9.68
N TRP A 39 18.46 7.07 -9.36
CA TRP A 39 19.56 6.88 -10.30
C TRP A 39 19.69 5.44 -10.79
N GLU A 40 19.49 4.45 -9.91
CA GLU A 40 19.51 3.03 -10.30
C GLU A 40 18.44 2.72 -11.36
N ARG A 41 17.22 3.23 -11.16
CA ARG A 41 16.06 3.06 -12.06
C ARG A 41 16.27 3.76 -13.40
N VAL A 42 16.65 5.05 -13.36
CA VAL A 42 17.01 5.81 -14.56
C VAL A 42 18.16 5.13 -15.31
N GLY A 43 19.18 4.67 -14.59
CA GLY A 43 20.33 4.00 -15.14
C GLY A 43 19.98 2.69 -15.87
N ARG A 44 18.97 1.94 -15.42
CA ARG A 44 18.45 0.78 -16.15
C ARG A 44 17.87 1.18 -17.50
N ARG A 45 17.10 2.25 -17.57
CA ARG A 45 16.53 2.78 -18.83
C ARG A 45 17.61 3.29 -19.77
N MET A 46 18.55 4.10 -19.26
CA MET A 46 19.70 4.60 -20.02
C MET A 46 20.48 3.45 -20.67
N ARG A 47 20.77 2.38 -19.92
CA ARG A 47 21.42 1.17 -20.47
C ARG A 47 20.59 0.48 -21.54
N ALA A 48 19.28 0.31 -21.33
CA ALA A 48 18.39 -0.30 -22.31
C ALA A 48 18.33 0.49 -23.63
N ARG A 49 18.57 1.80 -23.59
CA ARG A 49 18.60 2.70 -24.76
C ARG A 49 20.01 2.99 -25.28
N GLY A 50 21.06 2.46 -24.65
CA GLY A 50 22.45 2.70 -25.02
C GLY A 50 22.93 4.14 -24.77
N VAL A 51 22.26 4.88 -23.89
CA VAL A 51 22.59 6.27 -23.57
C VAL A 51 23.57 6.33 -22.40
N PRO A 52 24.76 6.96 -22.54
CA PRO A 52 25.82 6.84 -21.55
C PRO A 52 25.75 7.85 -20.40
N ASP A 53 25.02 8.96 -20.55
CA ASP A 53 24.99 10.07 -19.59
C ASP A 53 23.59 10.72 -19.45
N PRO A 54 23.32 11.44 -18.34
CA PRO A 54 22.01 12.03 -18.08
C PRO A 54 21.59 13.10 -19.09
N ALA A 55 22.55 13.83 -19.67
CA ALA A 55 22.26 14.89 -20.64
C ALA A 55 21.71 14.31 -21.94
N GLY A 56 22.34 13.27 -22.48
CA GLY A 56 21.83 12.53 -23.62
C GLY A 56 20.48 11.87 -23.35
N TYR A 57 20.24 11.45 -22.10
CA TYR A 57 18.96 10.83 -21.74
C TYR A 57 17.83 11.85 -21.65
N LEU A 58 18.11 13.07 -21.17
CA LEU A 58 17.18 14.20 -21.21
C LEU A 58 16.73 14.52 -22.65
N VAL A 59 17.67 14.61 -23.60
CA VAL A 59 17.35 14.84 -25.02
C VAL A 59 16.44 13.74 -25.55
N LEU A 60 16.75 12.48 -25.27
CA LEU A 60 15.92 11.35 -25.69
C LEU A 60 14.49 11.44 -25.12
N LEU A 61 14.35 11.86 -23.86
CA LEU A 61 13.04 12.03 -23.23
C LEU A 61 12.25 13.18 -23.87
N GLU A 62 12.90 14.25 -24.31
CA GLU A 62 12.23 15.36 -25.03
C GLU A 62 11.68 14.92 -26.39
N GLU A 63 12.33 13.96 -27.04
CA GLU A 63 11.96 13.48 -28.38
C GLU A 63 11.02 12.25 -28.34
N SER A 64 10.87 11.59 -27.19
CA SER A 64 10.19 10.29 -27.11
C SER A 64 9.21 10.16 -25.94
N GLU A 65 7.94 10.36 -26.23
CA GLU A 65 6.83 10.02 -25.31
C GLU A 65 6.78 8.52 -24.97
N ALA A 66 7.26 7.66 -25.88
CA ALA A 66 7.37 6.23 -25.61
C ALA A 66 8.44 5.91 -24.54
N GLU A 67 9.58 6.61 -24.57
CA GLU A 67 10.58 6.45 -23.52
C GLU A 67 10.12 7.04 -22.18
N TRP A 68 9.36 8.15 -22.21
CA TRP A 68 8.69 8.65 -21.00
C TRP A 68 7.79 7.60 -20.36
N ALA A 69 6.91 6.96 -21.14
CA ALA A 69 6.04 5.92 -20.62
C ALA A 69 6.83 4.73 -20.04
N ALA A 70 7.95 4.35 -20.67
CA ALA A 70 8.81 3.28 -20.17
C ALA A 70 9.56 3.66 -18.89
N LEU A 71 9.99 4.92 -18.76
CA LEU A 71 10.59 5.44 -17.53
C LEU A 71 9.56 5.51 -16.40
N GLU A 72 8.35 6.01 -16.67
CA GLU A 72 7.22 6.03 -15.72
C GLU A 72 6.92 4.63 -15.20
N SER A 73 7.00 3.62 -16.07
CA SER A 73 6.83 2.21 -15.69
C SER A 73 7.92 1.70 -14.73
N GLU A 74 9.16 2.13 -14.93
CA GLU A 74 10.32 1.75 -14.10
C GLU A 74 10.30 2.43 -12.71
N ILE A 75 9.78 3.66 -12.63
CA ILE A 75 9.83 4.46 -11.40
C ILE A 75 8.59 4.38 -10.51
N THR A 76 7.48 3.83 -11.01
CA THR A 76 6.25 3.65 -10.23
C THR A 76 6.31 2.36 -9.41
N ILE A 77 5.84 2.40 -8.15
CA ILE A 77 5.71 1.22 -7.30
C ILE A 77 4.24 0.80 -7.28
N GLY A 78 3.92 -0.28 -7.98
CA GLY A 78 2.54 -0.70 -8.26
C GLY A 78 1.95 -1.73 -7.29
N GLU A 79 2.41 -1.83 -6.04
CA GLU A 79 1.87 -2.86 -5.14
C GLU A 79 0.37 -2.62 -4.86
N THR A 80 -0.46 -3.61 -5.22
CA THR A 80 -1.90 -3.59 -4.99
C THR A 80 -2.45 -5.02 -4.94
N PHE A 81 -3.54 -5.21 -4.23
CA PHE A 81 -4.21 -6.51 -4.06
C PHE A 81 -5.68 -6.29 -3.75
N PHE A 82 -6.49 -7.33 -4.00
CA PHE A 82 -7.93 -7.27 -3.80
C PHE A 82 -8.25 -7.00 -2.34
N PHE A 83 -9.23 -6.13 -2.10
CA PHE A 83 -9.68 -5.77 -0.74
C PHE A 83 -8.56 -5.32 0.19
N ARG A 84 -7.54 -4.63 -0.37
CA ARG A 84 -6.44 -4.04 0.39
C ARG A 84 -6.98 -3.12 1.48
N TYR A 85 -6.55 -3.36 2.72
CA TYR A 85 -7.03 -2.76 3.97
C TYR A 85 -8.53 -3.02 4.24
N ALA A 86 -8.79 -4.04 5.08
CA ALA A 86 -10.13 -4.55 5.36
C ALA A 86 -11.10 -3.47 5.89
N GLU A 87 -10.65 -2.62 6.81
CA GLU A 87 -11.46 -1.55 7.43
C GLU A 87 -12.01 -0.56 6.39
N GLN A 88 -11.21 -0.19 5.40
CA GLN A 88 -11.64 0.71 4.33
C GLN A 88 -12.66 0.07 3.40
N PHE A 89 -12.53 -1.23 3.13
CA PHE A 89 -13.56 -1.96 2.39
C PHE A 89 -14.80 -2.24 3.23
N ALA A 90 -14.67 -2.39 4.55
CA ALA A 90 -15.81 -2.46 5.47
C ALA A 90 -16.59 -1.14 5.46
N ALA A 91 -15.91 0.01 5.52
CA ALA A 91 -16.50 1.33 5.35
C ALA A 91 -17.21 1.52 3.99
N LEU A 92 -16.59 1.06 2.89
CA LEU A 92 -17.20 1.08 1.57
C LEU A 92 -18.48 0.23 1.52
N ARG A 93 -18.43 -0.98 2.07
CA ARG A 93 -19.54 -1.96 2.08
C ARG A 93 -20.69 -1.54 2.99
N GLY A 94 -20.38 -1.06 4.19
CA GLY A 94 -21.37 -0.80 5.25
C GLY A 94 -21.90 0.62 5.29
N THR A 95 -21.21 1.59 4.71
CA THR A 95 -21.57 3.01 4.88
C THR A 95 -21.54 3.78 3.56
N ILE A 96 -20.36 3.93 2.95
CA ILE A 96 -20.15 4.89 1.86
C ILE A 96 -20.97 4.54 0.62
N LEU A 97 -20.85 3.31 0.10
CA LEU A 97 -21.59 2.91 -1.11
C LEU A 97 -23.09 2.77 -0.86
N PRO A 98 -23.58 2.16 0.24
CA PRO A 98 -25.00 2.15 0.58
C PRO A 98 -25.63 3.55 0.62
N GLU A 99 -24.95 4.50 1.27
CA GLU A 99 -25.41 5.89 1.36
C GLU A 99 -25.50 6.54 -0.02
N ARG A 100 -24.47 6.37 -0.87
CA ARG A 100 -24.47 6.93 -2.22
C ARG A 100 -25.49 6.26 -3.15
N ILE A 101 -25.71 4.95 -3.01
CA ILE A 101 -26.78 4.23 -3.71
C ILE A 101 -28.15 4.79 -3.29
N ALA A 102 -28.39 5.02 -1.99
CA ALA A 102 -29.65 5.59 -1.52
C ALA A 102 -29.85 7.02 -2.06
N ALA A 103 -28.83 7.87 -1.95
CA ALA A 103 -28.86 9.26 -2.41
C ALA A 103 -29.01 9.43 -3.94
N ARG A 104 -28.80 8.36 -4.71
CA ARG A 104 -28.96 8.34 -6.18
C ARG A 104 -30.06 7.41 -6.64
N GLY A 105 -30.95 6.96 -5.75
CA GLY A 105 -31.99 5.98 -6.07
C GLY A 105 -32.94 6.42 -7.20
N GLU A 106 -33.20 7.72 -7.33
CA GLU A 106 -34.02 8.29 -8.41
C GLU A 106 -33.27 8.36 -9.75
N GLU A 107 -32.05 8.93 -9.74
CA GLU A 107 -31.21 9.04 -10.95
C GLU A 107 -30.68 7.68 -11.45
N ARG A 108 -30.54 6.71 -10.54
CA ARG A 108 -29.91 5.40 -10.75
C ARG A 108 -28.57 5.48 -11.47
N ARG A 109 -27.78 6.50 -11.13
CA ARG A 109 -26.48 6.77 -11.73
C ARG A 109 -25.44 6.95 -10.64
N LEU A 110 -24.32 6.23 -10.78
CA LEU A 110 -23.16 6.38 -9.91
C LEU A 110 -21.90 6.59 -10.73
N ARG A 111 -21.08 7.53 -10.31
CA ARG A 111 -19.74 7.75 -10.88
C ARG A 111 -18.69 7.55 -9.80
N ILE A 112 -17.78 6.62 -10.03
CA ILE A 112 -16.73 6.27 -9.08
C ILE A 112 -15.39 6.30 -9.78
N TRP A 113 -14.39 6.88 -9.13
CA TRP A 113 -13.03 6.98 -9.66
C TRP A 113 -12.03 6.38 -8.69
N SER A 114 -11.23 5.41 -9.15
CA SER A 114 -10.02 4.92 -8.47
C SER A 114 -8.81 5.55 -9.14
N ALA A 115 -8.27 6.60 -8.52
CA ALA A 115 -7.11 7.35 -8.95
C ALA A 115 -5.82 6.68 -8.45
N GLY A 116 -4.95 6.29 -9.38
CA GLY A 116 -3.78 5.45 -9.10
C GLY A 116 -4.16 3.98 -8.89
N CYS A 117 -4.96 3.44 -9.81
CA CYS A 117 -5.53 2.10 -9.68
C CYS A 117 -4.52 0.95 -9.85
N SER A 118 -3.28 1.23 -10.28
CA SER A 118 -2.24 0.26 -10.57
C SER A 118 -2.76 -0.87 -11.48
N THR A 119 -2.59 -2.13 -11.10
CA THR A 119 -3.01 -3.31 -11.86
C THR A 119 -4.51 -3.61 -11.78
N GLY A 120 -5.31 -2.74 -11.15
CA GLY A 120 -6.77 -2.82 -11.12
C GLY A 120 -7.47 -3.50 -9.91
N PRO A 121 -6.82 -4.23 -8.98
CA PRO A 121 -7.51 -4.86 -7.85
C PRO A 121 -8.41 -3.93 -7.03
N GLU A 122 -8.00 -2.70 -6.75
CA GLU A 122 -8.84 -1.74 -6.01
C GLU A 122 -10.14 -1.44 -6.77
N THR A 123 -10.02 -1.08 -8.04
CA THR A 123 -11.17 -0.77 -8.90
C THR A 123 -12.10 -1.97 -8.98
N TYR A 124 -11.56 -3.17 -9.20
CA TYR A 124 -12.38 -4.38 -9.26
C TYR A 124 -13.00 -4.78 -7.93
N SER A 125 -12.33 -4.58 -6.79
CA SER A 125 -12.92 -4.81 -5.47
C SER A 125 -14.12 -3.90 -5.23
N VAL A 126 -14.06 -2.63 -5.65
CA VAL A 126 -15.23 -1.74 -5.61
C VAL A 126 -16.35 -2.26 -6.52
N GLY A 127 -16.01 -2.71 -7.73
CA GLY A 127 -16.98 -3.35 -8.63
C GLY A 127 -17.68 -4.57 -8.01
N ILE A 128 -16.92 -5.45 -7.36
CA ILE A 128 -17.45 -6.61 -6.63
C ILE A 128 -18.42 -6.16 -5.53
N VAL A 129 -18.06 -5.16 -4.74
CA VAL A 129 -18.93 -4.63 -3.69
C VAL A 129 -20.24 -4.09 -4.26
N LEU A 130 -20.19 -3.36 -5.38
CA LEU A 130 -21.38 -2.86 -6.06
C LEU A 130 -22.29 -3.99 -6.55
N HIS A 131 -21.72 -5.06 -7.10
CA HIS A 131 -22.48 -6.25 -7.47
C HIS A 131 -23.20 -6.86 -6.26
N GLU A 132 -22.52 -6.97 -5.13
CA GLU A 132 -23.10 -7.51 -3.90
C GLU A 132 -24.22 -6.61 -3.33
N LEU A 133 -24.04 -5.29 -3.34
CA LEU A 133 -25.02 -4.34 -2.78
C LEU A 133 -26.25 -4.12 -3.67
N LEU A 134 -26.07 -4.11 -5.00
CA LEU A 134 -27.16 -3.87 -5.95
C LEU A 134 -27.88 -5.16 -6.34
N GLY A 135 -27.17 -6.30 -6.37
CA GLY A 135 -27.74 -7.60 -6.71
C GLY A 135 -28.50 -7.56 -8.03
N GLU A 136 -29.75 -8.02 -8.01
CA GLU A 136 -30.64 -8.03 -9.19
C GLU A 136 -30.96 -6.64 -9.74
N ARG A 137 -30.80 -5.58 -8.94
CA ARG A 137 -31.03 -4.20 -9.39
C ARG A 137 -29.87 -3.65 -10.22
N LEU A 138 -28.69 -4.29 -10.22
CA LEU A 138 -27.50 -3.76 -10.91
C LEU A 138 -27.75 -3.35 -12.38
N PRO A 139 -28.51 -4.10 -13.21
CA PRO A 139 -28.79 -3.71 -14.59
C PRO A 139 -29.59 -2.42 -14.74
N ASP A 140 -30.33 -2.01 -13.69
CA ASP A 140 -31.08 -0.75 -13.67
C ASP A 140 -30.18 0.47 -13.42
N TRP A 141 -28.93 0.25 -13.04
CA TRP A 141 -28.00 1.31 -12.66
C TRP A 141 -27.01 1.63 -13.77
N ARG A 142 -26.82 2.93 -14.04
CA ARG A 142 -25.74 3.43 -14.89
C ARG A 142 -24.51 3.71 -14.02
N ILE A 143 -23.60 2.74 -13.94
CA ILE A 143 -22.38 2.83 -13.14
C ILE A 143 -21.20 3.17 -14.06
N GLY A 144 -20.55 4.30 -13.80
CA GLY A 144 -19.25 4.65 -14.36
C GLY A 144 -18.16 4.40 -13.32
N LEU A 145 -17.49 3.25 -13.39
CA LEU A 145 -16.37 2.91 -12.52
C LEU A 145 -15.06 3.02 -13.32
N THR A 146 -14.31 4.10 -13.09
CA THR A 146 -13.07 4.39 -13.81
C THR A 146 -11.87 4.17 -12.90
N GLY A 147 -10.93 3.33 -13.31
CA GLY A 147 -9.59 3.24 -12.75
C GLY A 147 -8.62 4.02 -13.63
N THR A 148 -7.80 4.89 -13.05
CA THR A 148 -6.76 5.60 -13.81
C THR A 148 -5.38 5.41 -13.21
N ASP A 149 -4.35 5.41 -14.04
CA ASP A 149 -2.96 5.34 -13.60
C ASP A 149 -2.04 6.03 -14.62
N ILE A 150 -0.87 6.48 -14.18
CA ILE A 150 0.16 7.04 -15.07
C ILE A 150 0.84 5.90 -15.85
N ASN A 151 1.02 4.74 -15.21
CA ASN A 151 1.72 3.61 -15.79
C ASN A 151 0.81 2.81 -16.73
N ARG A 152 1.13 2.84 -18.03
CA ARG A 152 0.34 2.16 -19.07
C ARG A 152 0.44 0.64 -19.02
N ASP A 153 1.54 0.09 -18.52
CA ASP A 153 1.77 -1.35 -18.45
C ASP A 153 0.89 -2.00 -17.38
N VAL A 154 0.76 -1.37 -16.21
CA VAL A 154 -0.14 -1.85 -15.15
C VAL A 154 -1.60 -1.73 -15.57
N LEU A 155 -1.99 -0.69 -16.33
CA LEU A 155 -3.33 -0.61 -16.92
C LEU A 155 -3.60 -1.72 -17.94
N ALA A 156 -2.58 -2.18 -18.67
CA ALA A 156 -2.73 -3.35 -19.54
C ALA A 156 -2.98 -4.64 -18.73
N VAL A 157 -2.36 -4.79 -17.56
CA VAL A 157 -2.66 -5.87 -16.61
C VAL A 157 -4.10 -5.75 -16.09
N ALA A 158 -4.51 -4.55 -15.66
CA ALA A 158 -5.86 -4.25 -15.19
C ALA A 158 -6.91 -4.64 -16.22
N ARG A 159 -6.74 -4.21 -17.47
CA ARG A 159 -7.65 -4.55 -18.56
C ARG A 159 -7.73 -6.06 -18.82
N ARG A 160 -6.64 -6.82 -18.63
CA ARG A 160 -6.66 -8.29 -18.77
C ARG A 160 -7.41 -8.97 -17.62
N ALA A 161 -7.33 -8.41 -16.41
CA ALA A 161 -7.94 -8.93 -15.20
C ALA A 161 -7.52 -10.38 -14.88
N VAL A 162 -6.24 -10.70 -15.10
CA VAL A 162 -5.63 -11.99 -14.77
C VAL A 162 -4.50 -11.77 -13.77
N TYR A 163 -4.57 -12.49 -12.65
CA TYR A 163 -3.76 -12.23 -11.46
C TYR A 163 -3.12 -13.51 -10.92
N GLY A 164 -1.98 -13.36 -10.25
CA GLY A 164 -1.37 -14.45 -9.47
C GLY A 164 -1.89 -14.51 -8.03
N PRO A 165 -1.48 -15.53 -7.24
CA PRO A 165 -1.96 -15.73 -5.88
C PRO A 165 -1.73 -14.53 -4.96
N TRP A 166 -0.61 -13.82 -5.14
CA TRP A 166 -0.23 -12.66 -4.32
C TRP A 166 -1.27 -11.52 -4.34
N ALA A 167 -1.90 -11.27 -5.48
CA ALA A 167 -2.92 -10.24 -5.61
C ALA A 167 -4.24 -10.64 -4.92
N LEU A 168 -4.45 -11.93 -4.67
CA LEU A 168 -5.64 -12.51 -4.07
C LEU A 168 -5.38 -12.98 -2.61
N ARG A 169 -4.25 -12.59 -2.00
CA ARG A 169 -3.78 -13.12 -0.70
C ARG A 169 -4.73 -12.88 0.48
N THR A 170 -5.60 -11.88 0.37
CA THR A 170 -6.63 -11.53 1.36
C THR A 170 -7.93 -12.31 1.19
N LEU A 171 -8.10 -13.03 0.09
CA LEU A 171 -9.34 -13.71 -0.24
C LEU A 171 -9.29 -15.17 0.22
N GLY A 172 -10.35 -15.60 0.91
CA GLY A 172 -10.56 -17.00 1.27
C GLY A 172 -10.73 -17.90 0.03
N ALA A 173 -10.69 -19.23 0.21
CA ALA A 173 -10.91 -20.16 -0.90
C ALA A 173 -12.29 -19.98 -1.57
N GLU A 174 -13.33 -19.77 -0.77
CA GLU A 174 -14.70 -19.58 -1.26
C GLU A 174 -14.85 -18.27 -2.04
N GLU A 175 -14.34 -17.15 -1.51
CA GLU A 175 -14.38 -15.86 -2.19
C GLU A 175 -13.58 -15.87 -3.49
N ARG A 176 -12.40 -16.52 -3.50
CA ARG A 176 -11.62 -16.71 -4.73
C ARG A 176 -12.42 -17.49 -5.77
N ALA A 177 -13.06 -18.59 -5.39
CA ALA A 177 -13.91 -19.37 -6.29
C ALA A 177 -15.14 -18.60 -6.78
N ARG A 178 -15.69 -17.72 -5.92
CA ARG A 178 -16.84 -16.86 -6.24
C ARG A 178 -16.49 -15.78 -7.26
N TYR A 179 -15.38 -15.07 -7.09
CA TYR A 179 -15.04 -13.91 -7.93
C TYR A 179 -14.16 -14.25 -9.14
N PHE A 180 -13.41 -15.36 -9.08
CA PHE A 180 -12.46 -15.75 -10.11
C PHE A 180 -12.75 -17.13 -10.69
N ARG A 181 -12.17 -17.37 -11.85
CA ARG A 181 -12.04 -18.68 -12.49
C ARG A 181 -10.56 -18.96 -12.76
N PRO A 182 -10.16 -20.23 -12.98
CA PRO A 182 -8.81 -20.54 -13.44
C PRO A 182 -8.41 -19.67 -14.64
N GLY A 183 -7.22 -19.10 -14.57
CA GLY A 183 -6.66 -18.25 -15.62
C GLY A 183 -6.05 -19.05 -16.78
N PRO A 184 -5.55 -18.37 -17.82
CA PRO A 184 -4.97 -19.01 -19.00
C PRO A 184 -3.64 -19.72 -18.74
N ARG A 185 -2.98 -19.42 -17.62
CA ARG A 185 -1.73 -20.06 -17.18
C ARG A 185 -1.96 -20.74 -15.83
N GLU A 186 -1.26 -21.83 -15.60
CA GLU A 186 -1.29 -22.52 -14.32
C GLU A 186 -0.93 -21.54 -13.17
N GLY A 187 -1.63 -21.66 -12.05
CA GLY A 187 -1.46 -20.77 -10.89
C GLY A 187 -2.00 -19.35 -11.06
N THR A 188 -2.66 -19.02 -12.19
CA THR A 188 -3.29 -17.70 -12.40
C THR A 188 -4.81 -17.77 -12.26
N PHE A 189 -5.41 -16.63 -11.94
CA PHE A 189 -6.83 -16.45 -11.69
C PHE A 189 -7.36 -15.32 -12.59
N ALA A 190 -8.37 -15.61 -13.40
CA ALA A 190 -9.05 -14.61 -14.20
C ALA A 190 -10.31 -14.13 -13.49
N LEU A 191 -10.48 -12.82 -13.35
CA LEU A 191 -11.71 -12.24 -12.79
C LEU A 191 -12.89 -12.64 -13.70
N ARG A 192 -14.00 -13.04 -13.09
CA ARG A 192 -15.18 -13.43 -13.85
C ARG A 192 -15.77 -12.24 -14.63
N PRO A 193 -16.33 -12.47 -15.84
CA PRO A 193 -16.77 -11.38 -16.73
C PRO A 193 -17.79 -10.42 -16.11
N GLU A 194 -18.66 -10.92 -15.25
CA GLU A 194 -19.68 -10.12 -14.56
C GLU A 194 -19.04 -8.99 -13.75
N PHE A 195 -18.02 -9.27 -12.94
CA PHE A 195 -17.31 -8.26 -12.14
C PHE A 195 -16.36 -7.39 -12.97
N ARG A 196 -15.92 -7.90 -14.13
CA ARG A 196 -15.03 -7.18 -15.03
C ARG A 196 -15.76 -6.07 -15.79
N GLY A 197 -17.02 -6.28 -16.14
CA GLY A 197 -17.78 -5.44 -17.08
C GLY A 197 -18.02 -4.00 -16.63
N LEU A 198 -17.97 -3.72 -15.32
CA LEU A 198 -18.21 -2.38 -14.77
C LEU A 198 -17.01 -1.43 -14.92
N ALA A 199 -15.79 -1.96 -14.85
CA ALA A 199 -14.58 -1.15 -14.74
C ALA A 199 -14.02 -0.74 -16.10
N ARG A 200 -13.64 0.53 -16.23
CA ARG A 200 -12.91 1.09 -17.37
C ARG A 200 -11.56 1.63 -16.90
N PHE A 201 -10.53 1.46 -17.74
CA PHE A 201 -9.16 1.83 -17.39
C PHE A 201 -8.58 2.81 -18.38
N GLU A 202 -8.13 3.97 -17.89
CA GLU A 202 -7.64 5.07 -18.71
C GLU A 202 -6.28 5.59 -18.18
N PRO A 203 -5.32 5.92 -19.07
CA PRO A 203 -4.09 6.57 -18.65
C PRO A 203 -4.40 7.98 -18.17
N GLN A 204 -3.97 8.32 -16.96
CA GLN A 204 -4.12 9.67 -16.41
C GLN A 204 -3.02 9.97 -15.41
N ASN A 205 -2.37 11.11 -15.61
CA ASN A 205 -1.44 11.67 -14.63
C ASN A 205 -2.21 12.59 -13.67
N LEU A 206 -2.06 12.41 -12.36
CA LEU A 206 -2.71 13.26 -11.36
C LEU A 206 -2.26 14.73 -11.44
N MET A 207 -1.04 15.00 -11.89
CA MET A 207 -0.55 16.37 -12.07
C MET A 207 -1.38 17.17 -13.09
N SER A 208 -2.01 16.48 -14.05
CA SER A 208 -2.89 17.12 -15.03
C SER A 208 -4.11 17.81 -14.40
N LEU A 209 -4.45 17.44 -13.15
CA LEU A 209 -5.53 18.07 -12.39
C LEU A 209 -5.16 19.49 -11.94
N LEU A 210 -3.86 19.79 -11.82
CA LEU A 210 -3.33 21.06 -11.33
C LEU A 210 -2.98 22.01 -12.47
N ASP A 211 -2.47 21.49 -13.59
CA ASP A 211 -2.06 22.29 -14.74
C ASP A 211 -3.20 22.60 -15.73
N GLY A 212 -4.41 22.09 -15.46
CA GLY A 212 -5.61 22.34 -16.26
C GLY A 212 -5.70 21.50 -17.54
N THR A 213 -4.80 20.53 -17.75
CA THR A 213 -4.80 19.64 -18.92
C THR A 213 -5.67 18.39 -18.73
N ALA A 214 -6.14 18.14 -17.51
CA ALA A 214 -7.07 17.04 -17.23
C ALA A 214 -8.36 17.18 -18.05
N SER A 215 -8.92 16.02 -18.46
CA SER A 215 -10.19 15.98 -19.17
C SER A 215 -11.31 16.66 -18.39
N LEU A 216 -12.04 17.56 -19.07
CA LEU A 216 -13.23 18.21 -18.52
C LEU A 216 -14.35 17.21 -18.15
N ALA A 217 -14.26 15.97 -18.65
CA ALA A 217 -15.20 14.90 -18.30
C ALA A 217 -14.99 14.31 -16.90
N LEU A 218 -13.86 14.60 -16.24
CA LEU A 218 -13.54 14.16 -14.88
C LEU A 218 -14.24 15.05 -13.85
N THR A 219 -15.56 14.95 -13.77
CA THR A 219 -16.37 15.71 -12.81
C THR A 219 -17.59 14.89 -12.37
N ASP A 220 -18.26 15.39 -11.35
CA ASP A 220 -19.50 14.86 -10.79
C ASP A 220 -19.40 13.41 -10.29
N TYR A 221 -18.32 13.07 -9.58
CA TYR A 221 -18.12 11.79 -8.93
C TYR A 221 -18.85 11.67 -7.59
N ASP A 222 -19.44 10.51 -7.32
CA ASP A 222 -20.06 10.18 -6.03
C ASP A 222 -19.02 9.65 -5.03
N LEU A 223 -17.97 9.00 -5.55
CA LEU A 223 -16.85 8.49 -4.78
C LEU A 223 -15.55 8.62 -5.59
N ILE A 224 -14.51 9.13 -4.96
CA ILE A 224 -13.13 9.07 -5.44
C ILE A 224 -12.30 8.29 -4.42
N LEU A 225 -11.57 7.28 -4.88
CA LEU A 225 -10.52 6.61 -4.13
C LEU A 225 -9.18 7.11 -4.67
N CYS A 226 -8.30 7.58 -3.80
CA CYS A 226 -6.94 7.99 -4.15
C CYS A 226 -6.01 7.49 -3.05
N ARG A 227 -5.74 6.18 -3.03
CA ARG A 227 -5.16 5.47 -1.90
C ARG A 227 -3.74 5.01 -2.19
N ASN A 228 -2.80 5.33 -1.30
CA ASN A 228 -1.38 4.97 -1.41
C ASN A 228 -0.70 5.54 -2.67
N VAL A 229 -1.11 6.73 -3.07
CA VAL A 229 -0.61 7.47 -4.22
C VAL A 229 0.00 8.80 -3.77
N LEU A 230 -0.67 9.51 -2.86
CA LEU A 230 -0.27 10.83 -2.39
C LEU A 230 1.04 10.78 -1.59
N ILE A 231 1.39 9.61 -1.03
CA ILE A 231 2.66 9.37 -0.33
C ILE A 231 3.92 9.64 -1.18
N TYR A 232 3.78 9.69 -2.51
CA TYR A 232 4.89 9.98 -3.42
C TYR A 232 5.04 11.47 -3.74
N PHE A 233 4.14 12.34 -3.28
CA PHE A 233 4.11 13.75 -3.65
C PHE A 233 4.62 14.65 -2.52
N HIS A 234 5.12 15.83 -2.87
CA HIS A 234 5.46 16.86 -1.88
C HIS A 234 4.18 17.35 -1.16
N PRO A 235 4.21 17.68 0.14
CA PRO A 235 3.02 18.12 0.90
C PRO A 235 2.19 19.22 0.23
N ASP A 236 2.83 20.23 -0.37
CA ASP A 236 2.12 21.31 -1.07
C ASP A 236 1.34 20.79 -2.29
N VAL A 237 1.94 19.85 -3.04
CA VAL A 237 1.31 19.21 -4.19
C VAL A 237 0.17 18.31 -3.72
N VAL A 238 0.33 17.59 -2.60
CA VAL A 238 -0.73 16.79 -1.99
C VAL A 238 -1.95 17.64 -1.67
N GLN A 239 -1.77 18.79 -1.00
CA GLN A 239 -2.89 19.67 -0.66
C GLN A 239 -3.60 20.20 -1.91
N ALA A 240 -2.85 20.60 -2.94
CA ALA A 240 -3.40 21.03 -4.21
C ALA A 240 -4.18 19.90 -4.92
N LEU A 241 -3.63 18.69 -4.95
CA LEU A 241 -4.27 17.52 -5.56
C LEU A 241 -5.57 17.15 -4.82
N VAL A 242 -5.56 17.14 -3.49
CA VAL A 242 -6.76 16.81 -2.70
C VAL A 242 -7.86 17.85 -2.90
N ARG A 243 -7.52 19.15 -3.00
CA ARG A 243 -8.48 20.20 -3.40
C ARG A 243 -9.04 19.95 -4.80
N ALA A 244 -8.18 19.63 -5.77
CA ALA A 244 -8.59 19.35 -7.14
C ALA A 244 -9.50 18.09 -7.23
N LEU A 245 -9.24 17.05 -6.44
CA LEU A 245 -10.11 15.88 -6.35
C LEU A 245 -11.45 16.24 -5.69
N ALA A 246 -11.45 17.02 -4.60
CA ALA A 246 -12.65 17.47 -3.92
C ALA A 246 -13.60 18.25 -4.84
N GLN A 247 -13.06 19.12 -5.69
CA GLN A 247 -13.85 19.87 -6.69
C GLN A 247 -14.60 18.98 -7.70
N ARG A 248 -14.11 17.76 -7.90
CA ARG A 248 -14.67 16.78 -8.85
C ARG A 248 -15.69 15.85 -8.21
N LEU A 249 -15.83 15.89 -6.88
CA LEU A 249 -16.93 15.24 -6.18
C LEU A 249 -18.22 16.02 -6.36
N ARG A 250 -19.36 15.34 -6.41
CA ARG A 250 -20.67 15.95 -6.21
C ARG A 250 -20.83 16.42 -4.75
N PRO A 251 -21.76 17.33 -4.45
CA PRO A 251 -22.19 17.56 -3.07
C PRO A 251 -22.55 16.23 -2.38
N GLY A 252 -22.08 16.07 -1.14
CA GLY A 252 -22.17 14.82 -0.38
C GLY A 252 -21.31 13.67 -0.92
N GLY A 253 -20.50 13.88 -1.95
CA GLY A 253 -19.59 12.87 -2.51
C GLY A 253 -18.44 12.55 -1.55
N TRP A 254 -17.89 11.35 -1.68
CA TRP A 254 -16.87 10.84 -0.76
C TRP A 254 -15.48 10.79 -1.39
N LEU A 255 -14.45 11.18 -0.64
CA LEU A 255 -13.04 10.97 -0.95
C LEU A 255 -12.44 10.00 0.06
N LEU A 256 -11.93 8.87 -0.42
CA LEU A 256 -11.24 7.88 0.39
C LEU A 256 -9.74 7.87 0.07
N LEU A 257 -8.93 8.23 1.07
CA LEU A 257 -7.46 8.24 0.98
C LEU A 257 -6.87 7.01 1.68
N GLY A 258 -5.61 6.69 1.41
CA GLY A 258 -4.86 5.62 2.07
C GLY A 258 -4.57 5.98 3.53
N HIS A 259 -4.21 4.99 4.35
CA HIS A 259 -4.09 5.15 5.81
C HIS A 259 -3.06 6.19 6.28
N ALA A 260 -2.00 6.39 5.50
CA ALA A 260 -0.91 7.33 5.82
C ALA A 260 -1.09 8.71 5.16
N GLU A 261 -2.21 8.94 4.49
CA GLU A 261 -2.49 10.13 3.69
C GLU A 261 -3.46 11.14 4.33
N PRO A 262 -4.20 10.88 5.44
CA PRO A 262 -4.98 11.92 6.10
C PRO A 262 -4.12 13.08 6.57
N ASN A 263 -4.58 14.29 6.32
CA ASN A 263 -3.96 15.53 6.77
C ASN A 263 -5.03 16.42 7.42
N PRO A 264 -4.79 16.99 8.63
CA PRO A 264 -5.72 17.93 9.27
C PRO A 264 -6.10 19.13 8.38
N ALA A 265 -5.20 19.59 7.52
CA ALA A 265 -5.44 20.71 6.61
C ALA A 265 -6.57 20.45 5.59
N PHE A 266 -6.94 19.19 5.35
CA PHE A 266 -8.05 18.87 4.46
C PHE A 266 -9.41 19.24 5.07
N ALA A 267 -9.50 19.35 6.40
CA ALA A 267 -10.71 19.76 7.10
C ALA A 267 -11.16 21.19 6.77
N GLU A 268 -10.29 22.00 6.15
CA GLU A 268 -10.62 23.36 5.67
C GLU A 268 -11.64 23.35 4.52
N PHE A 269 -11.69 22.29 3.71
CA PHE A 269 -12.52 22.25 2.49
C PHE A 269 -13.23 20.90 2.25
N LEU A 270 -13.01 19.92 3.14
CA LEU A 270 -13.72 18.64 3.19
C LEU A 270 -14.15 18.38 4.62
N GLU A 271 -15.27 17.68 4.80
CA GLU A 271 -15.72 17.20 6.09
C GLU A 271 -15.02 15.86 6.42
N PRO A 272 -14.16 15.78 7.44
CA PRO A 272 -13.59 14.51 7.87
C PRO A 272 -14.67 13.68 8.57
N VAL A 273 -14.83 12.43 8.14
CA VAL A 273 -15.77 11.48 8.73
C VAL A 273 -15.02 10.27 9.25
N SER A 274 -15.11 10.06 10.56
CA SER A 274 -14.56 8.88 11.24
C SER A 274 -15.48 7.68 11.03
N LEU A 275 -14.93 6.59 10.52
CA LEU A 275 -15.59 5.31 10.35
C LEU A 275 -14.84 4.25 11.19
N PRO A 276 -15.46 3.11 11.50
CA PRO A 276 -14.74 2.02 12.17
C PRO A 276 -13.45 1.67 11.42
N GLY A 277 -12.31 1.75 12.11
CA GLY A 277 -11.00 1.39 11.57
C GLY A 277 -10.41 2.30 10.48
N THR A 278 -11.10 3.37 10.04
CA THR A 278 -10.59 4.30 9.01
C THR A 278 -11.22 5.68 9.10
N ALA A 279 -10.58 6.68 8.49
CA ALA A 279 -11.23 7.94 8.16
C ALA A 279 -11.52 8.01 6.65
N ALA A 280 -12.54 8.80 6.29
CA ALA A 280 -12.81 9.23 4.94
C ALA A 280 -13.22 10.71 4.96
N TYR A 281 -13.33 11.32 3.79
CA TYR A 281 -13.70 12.73 3.66
C TYR A 281 -14.97 12.85 2.84
N ARG A 282 -15.85 13.78 3.20
CA ARG A 282 -17.09 14.06 2.49
C ARG A 282 -17.06 15.50 1.98
N ARG A 283 -17.50 15.71 0.74
CA ARG A 283 -17.75 17.05 0.22
C ARG A 283 -19.03 17.61 0.87
N PRO A 284 -19.01 18.80 1.49
CA PRO A 284 -20.21 19.42 2.08
C PRO A 284 -21.35 19.56 1.06
N GLU A 285 -22.60 19.41 1.53
CA GLU A 285 -23.81 19.54 0.68
C GLU A 285 -24.03 20.99 0.20
N ASP A 286 -23.77 21.97 1.08
CA ASP A 286 -24.01 23.39 0.82
C ASP A 286 -22.76 24.16 0.33
N GLY A 287 -21.66 23.46 0.07
CA GLY A 287 -20.39 24.08 -0.28
C GLY A 287 -20.33 24.55 -1.75
N GLU A 288 -20.07 25.84 -1.97
CA GLU A 288 -19.56 26.33 -3.25
C GLU A 288 -18.41 25.41 -3.72
N ARG A 289 -18.33 25.14 -5.03
CA ARG A 289 -17.18 24.38 -5.56
C ARG A 289 -15.92 25.15 -5.10
N PRO A 290 -14.95 24.50 -4.41
CA PRO A 290 -13.75 25.20 -3.99
C PRO A 290 -13.14 25.92 -5.19
N ASP A 291 -12.83 27.21 -5.09
CA ASP A 291 -12.33 27.97 -6.23
C ASP A 291 -11.10 27.29 -6.84
N PHE A 292 -11.10 27.16 -8.17
CA PHE A 292 -9.91 26.73 -8.90
C PHE A 292 -8.91 27.88 -8.88
N VAL A 293 -7.99 27.86 -7.92
CA VAL A 293 -6.79 28.69 -7.98
C VAL A 293 -5.74 27.86 -8.71
N PRO A 294 -5.40 28.16 -9.97
CA PRO A 294 -4.29 27.49 -10.62
C PRO A 294 -3.06 27.73 -9.76
N VAL A 295 -2.53 26.66 -9.16
CA VAL A 295 -1.26 26.74 -8.48
C VAL A 295 -0.21 26.91 -9.57
N MET A 296 0.35 28.12 -9.65
CA MET A 296 1.57 28.34 -10.42
C MET A 296 2.64 27.46 -9.75
N VAL A 297 2.89 26.28 -10.30
CA VAL A 297 4.08 25.50 -9.95
C VAL A 297 5.24 26.40 -10.32
N PRO A 298 6.06 26.89 -9.37
CA PRO A 298 7.12 27.81 -9.72
C PRO A 298 8.07 27.08 -10.67
N ALA A 299 8.18 27.58 -11.90
CA ALA A 299 9.34 27.30 -12.72
C ALA A 299 10.53 27.85 -11.92
N GLN A 300 11.37 26.96 -11.37
CA GLN A 300 12.56 27.38 -10.63
C GLN A 300 13.53 28.08 -11.58
N ALA A 301 13.32 29.38 -11.75
CA ALA A 301 14.30 30.32 -12.25
C ALA A 301 14.94 30.98 -11.02
N GLY A 302 16.22 30.69 -10.79
CA GLY A 302 17.05 31.37 -9.81
C GLY A 302 17.25 30.59 -8.52
N ALA A 303 18.51 30.25 -8.25
CA ALA A 303 18.97 29.71 -6.98
C ALA A 303 18.54 30.64 -5.83
N HIS A 304 17.63 30.16 -4.98
CA HIS A 304 17.35 30.76 -3.68
C HIS A 304 17.96 29.88 -2.59
N VAL A 305 18.84 30.50 -1.81
CA VAL A 305 19.36 29.97 -0.54
C VAL A 305 18.18 29.79 0.41
N LEU A 306 17.93 28.55 0.84
CA LEU A 306 16.88 28.22 1.81
C LEU A 306 17.30 28.69 3.23
N PRO A 307 16.40 29.29 4.02
CA PRO A 307 16.61 29.47 5.45
C PRO A 307 16.47 28.13 6.19
N GLU A 308 17.32 27.91 7.18
CA GLU A 308 17.37 26.69 7.99
C GLU A 308 16.16 26.52 8.93
N SER A 309 15.75 25.25 9.05
CA SER A 309 15.00 24.62 10.15
C SER A 309 13.50 24.95 10.33
N THR A 310 12.67 24.01 9.90
CA THR A 310 11.37 23.65 10.51
C THR A 310 11.30 22.11 10.64
N PRO A 311 10.48 21.53 11.54
CA PRO A 311 10.61 20.13 11.93
C PRO A 311 10.30 19.17 10.77
N ASP A 312 11.20 18.20 10.58
CA ASP A 312 11.21 17.24 9.47
C ASP A 312 9.93 16.40 9.40
N TRP A 313 9.10 16.67 8.39
CA TRP A 313 8.08 15.75 7.91
C TRP A 313 8.74 14.72 6.97
N VAL A 314 8.73 13.45 7.36
CA VAL A 314 9.32 12.34 6.58
C VAL A 314 8.20 11.40 6.10
N PRO A 315 7.90 11.33 4.80
CA PRO A 315 6.98 10.31 4.29
C PRO A 315 7.67 8.94 4.25
N LEU A 316 7.01 7.94 4.82
CA LEU A 316 7.41 6.53 4.76
C LEU A 316 7.10 5.98 3.35
N LEU A 317 8.09 6.00 2.46
CA LEU A 317 8.02 5.29 1.17
C LEU A 317 8.05 3.75 1.36
N PRO A 318 7.29 2.98 0.57
CA PRO A 318 7.41 1.52 0.53
C PRO A 318 8.72 1.09 -0.17
N PRO A 319 9.36 -0.01 0.26
CA PRO A 319 10.59 -0.51 -0.36
C PRO A 319 10.31 -1.05 -1.76
N ALA A 320 11.23 -0.78 -2.69
CA ALA A 320 11.25 -1.39 -4.01
C ALA A 320 11.66 -2.87 -3.91
N LEU A 321 10.92 -3.77 -4.58
CA LEU A 321 11.32 -5.17 -4.72
C LEU A 321 12.36 -5.35 -5.86
N PRO A 322 13.27 -6.33 -5.73
CA PRO A 322 14.17 -6.71 -6.81
C PRO A 322 13.40 -7.38 -7.96
N ALA A 323 13.90 -7.21 -9.19
CA ALA A 323 13.34 -7.83 -10.38
C ALA A 323 13.43 -9.37 -10.31
N PRO A 324 12.46 -10.11 -10.88
CA PRO A 324 12.56 -11.56 -10.97
C PRO A 324 13.72 -11.97 -11.90
N GLU A 325 14.63 -12.80 -11.40
CA GLU A 325 15.57 -13.52 -12.24
C GLU A 325 14.80 -14.44 -13.19
N ALA A 326 15.15 -14.37 -14.48
CA ALA A 326 14.61 -15.27 -15.50
C ALA A 326 15.03 -16.71 -15.18
N PRO A 327 14.13 -17.71 -15.29
CA PRO A 327 14.51 -19.09 -15.07
C PRO A 327 15.45 -19.55 -16.18
N LEU A 328 16.66 -19.98 -15.78
CA LEU A 328 17.54 -20.77 -16.62
C LEU A 328 16.86 -22.12 -16.89
N VAL A 329 16.55 -22.35 -18.16
CA VAL A 329 16.13 -23.64 -18.67
C VAL A 329 17.34 -24.57 -18.64
N SER A 330 17.24 -25.70 -17.95
CA SER A 330 18.12 -26.86 -18.17
C SER A 330 17.24 -28.08 -18.31
N GLU A 331 17.22 -28.62 -19.52
CA GLU A 331 16.63 -29.90 -19.86
C GLU A 331 17.42 -31.03 -19.17
N THR A 332 16.74 -31.92 -18.47
CA THR A 332 17.04 -33.36 -18.57
C THR A 332 15.88 -34.18 -18.00
N SER A 333 15.24 -34.89 -18.91
CA SER A 333 14.19 -35.86 -18.68
C SER A 333 14.71 -37.05 -17.88
N VAL A 334 14.07 -37.37 -16.75
CA VAL A 334 14.07 -38.73 -16.19
C VAL A 334 12.64 -39.05 -15.75
N VAL A 335 12.03 -39.98 -16.48
CA VAL A 335 10.79 -40.64 -16.12
C VAL A 335 11.08 -41.58 -14.95
N CYS A 336 10.45 -41.37 -13.80
CA CYS A 336 10.34 -42.38 -12.75
C CYS A 336 8.92 -42.36 -12.17
N GLU A 337 8.35 -43.56 -12.14
CA GLU A 337 6.98 -43.96 -11.86
C GLU A 337 6.63 -43.78 -10.37
N ALA A 338 5.41 -43.31 -10.07
CA ALA A 338 4.91 -43.12 -8.72
C ALA A 338 4.39 -44.45 -8.12
N PRO A 339 4.79 -44.84 -6.89
CA PRO A 339 4.16 -45.97 -6.21
C PRO A 339 2.85 -45.54 -5.52
N PRO A 340 1.87 -46.45 -5.36
CA PRO A 340 0.54 -46.13 -4.84
C PRO A 340 0.57 -45.92 -3.31
N PRO A 341 -0.39 -45.17 -2.75
CA PRO A 341 -0.44 -44.89 -1.32
C PRO A 341 -0.88 -46.13 -0.51
N ARG A 342 -0.19 -46.39 0.61
CA ARG A 342 -0.65 -47.33 1.64
C ARG A 342 -1.46 -46.58 2.71
N PRO A 343 -2.49 -47.22 3.29
CA PRO A 343 -3.43 -46.57 4.20
C PRO A 343 -2.86 -46.52 5.62
N VAL A 344 -3.09 -45.42 6.34
CA VAL A 344 -2.87 -45.36 7.78
C VAL A 344 -4.16 -44.94 8.48
N ALA A 345 -4.56 -45.85 9.37
CA ALA A 345 -5.65 -45.91 10.33
C ALA A 345 -6.42 -44.63 10.71
N ALA A 346 -7.74 -44.81 10.79
CA ALA A 346 -8.68 -43.97 11.50
C ALA A 346 -8.49 -44.03 13.03
N GLY A 347 -8.74 -42.90 13.70
CA GLY A 347 -9.08 -42.86 15.12
C GLY A 347 -8.38 -41.74 15.89
N PHE A 348 -9.05 -40.60 16.06
CA PHE A 348 -9.50 -40.03 17.34
C PHE A 348 -10.16 -38.67 17.07
N ALA A 349 -11.46 -38.57 17.30
CA ALA A 349 -12.15 -37.29 17.41
C ALA A 349 -11.76 -36.60 18.74
N PRO A 350 -11.71 -35.25 18.78
CA PRO A 350 -10.95 -34.53 19.78
C PRO A 350 -11.69 -34.44 21.12
N ALA A 351 -10.95 -34.65 22.21
CA ALA A 351 -11.35 -34.14 23.52
C ALA A 351 -11.14 -32.62 23.53
N ALA A 352 -12.16 -31.87 23.94
CA ALA A 352 -12.10 -30.42 24.11
C ALA A 352 -10.99 -30.05 25.12
N ALA A 353 -9.85 -29.59 24.60
CA ALA A 353 -8.79 -29.02 25.40
C ALA A 353 -9.22 -27.63 25.86
N ALA A 354 -9.08 -27.35 27.17
CA ALA A 354 -9.26 -26.01 27.71
C ALA A 354 -8.40 -25.02 26.92
N GLU A 355 -9.04 -24.02 26.29
CA GLU A 355 -8.34 -22.99 25.54
C GLU A 355 -7.36 -22.27 26.46
N SER A 356 -6.07 -22.26 26.11
CA SER A 356 -5.04 -21.54 26.85
C SER A 356 -5.43 -20.06 26.96
N PRO A 357 -5.22 -19.39 28.12
CA PRO A 357 -5.50 -17.95 28.24
C PRO A 357 -4.87 -17.10 27.13
N LEU A 358 -3.69 -17.51 26.64
CA LEU A 358 -3.03 -16.88 25.49
C LEU A 358 -3.79 -17.08 24.18
N ALA A 359 -4.35 -18.27 23.94
CA ALA A 359 -5.14 -18.57 22.75
C ALA A 359 -6.42 -17.72 22.71
N THR A 360 -7.07 -17.49 23.85
CA THR A 360 -8.21 -16.58 23.96
C THR A 360 -7.83 -15.13 23.66
N VAL A 361 -6.69 -14.65 24.20
CA VAL A 361 -6.18 -13.30 23.91
C VAL A 361 -5.91 -13.11 22.42
N ARG A 362 -5.26 -14.09 21.78
CA ARG A 362 -4.96 -14.09 20.35
C ARG A 362 -6.24 -14.11 19.51
N ALA A 363 -7.17 -15.01 19.78
CA ALA A 363 -8.42 -15.10 19.03
C ALA A 363 -9.24 -13.80 19.10
N LEU A 364 -9.28 -13.13 20.25
CA LEU A 364 -9.97 -11.85 20.40
C LEU A 364 -9.23 -10.71 19.67
N ALA A 365 -7.89 -10.75 19.63
CA ALA A 365 -7.10 -9.79 18.87
C ALA A 365 -7.30 -9.98 17.36
N ASP A 366 -7.31 -11.22 16.87
CA ASP A 366 -7.54 -11.58 15.47
C ASP A 366 -8.98 -11.23 15.02
N ALA A 367 -9.94 -11.33 15.94
CA ALA A 367 -11.33 -10.89 15.73
C ALA A 367 -11.53 -9.37 15.78
N GLY A 368 -10.50 -8.59 16.12
CA GLY A 368 -10.54 -7.13 16.21
C GLY A 368 -11.21 -6.57 17.47
N ASP A 369 -11.62 -7.41 18.43
CA ASP A 369 -12.17 -6.95 19.71
C ASP A 369 -11.03 -6.60 20.69
N LEU A 370 -10.45 -5.42 20.47
CA LEU A 370 -9.30 -4.92 21.23
C LEU A 370 -9.60 -4.74 22.73
N GLU A 371 -10.83 -4.39 23.09
CA GLU A 371 -11.23 -4.19 24.49
C GLU A 371 -11.42 -5.51 25.23
N ALA A 372 -12.04 -6.51 24.59
CA ALA A 372 -12.12 -7.85 25.16
C ALA A 372 -10.73 -8.51 25.23
N SER A 373 -9.92 -8.39 24.18
CA SER A 373 -8.55 -8.92 24.14
C SER A 373 -7.67 -8.28 25.22
N TRP A 374 -7.76 -6.96 25.43
CA TRP A 374 -7.04 -6.26 26.50
C TRP A 374 -7.44 -6.75 27.90
N ARG A 375 -8.73 -6.89 28.18
CA ARG A 375 -9.20 -7.41 29.47
C ARG A 375 -8.74 -8.85 29.70
N ALA A 376 -8.84 -9.70 28.68
CA ALA A 376 -8.36 -11.08 28.72
C ALA A 376 -6.85 -11.14 28.96
N CYS A 377 -6.07 -10.28 28.28
CA CYS A 377 -4.62 -10.22 28.42
C CYS A 377 -4.19 -9.79 29.83
N ARG A 378 -4.87 -8.80 30.42
CA ARG A 378 -4.63 -8.36 31.79
C ARG A 378 -4.98 -9.44 32.82
N ALA A 379 -6.07 -10.17 32.61
CA ALA A 379 -6.46 -11.28 33.47
C ALA A 379 -5.45 -12.43 33.38
N ALA A 380 -5.01 -12.78 32.17
CA ALA A 380 -4.02 -13.82 31.93
C ALA A 380 -2.66 -13.47 32.55
N LEU A 381 -2.19 -12.23 32.40
CA LEU A 381 -0.96 -11.74 33.06
C LEU A 381 -1.07 -11.68 34.59
N GLY A 382 -2.29 -11.56 35.14
CA GLY A 382 -2.52 -11.68 36.58
C GLY A 382 -2.36 -13.11 37.10
N GLN A 383 -2.60 -14.11 36.25
CA GLN A 383 -2.44 -15.54 36.58
C GLN A 383 -1.03 -16.04 36.29
N ASP A 384 -0.45 -15.64 35.16
CA ASP A 384 0.92 -15.95 34.77
C ASP A 384 1.65 -14.67 34.30
N PRO A 385 2.30 -13.96 35.23
CA PRO A 385 3.08 -12.76 34.90
C PRO A 385 4.36 -13.05 34.11
N THR A 386 4.75 -14.32 33.97
CA THR A 386 6.04 -14.78 33.45
C THR A 386 5.99 -15.32 32.02
N ASP A 387 4.82 -15.38 31.38
CA ASP A 387 4.73 -15.72 29.96
C ASP A 387 5.18 -14.53 29.07
N PRO A 388 6.28 -14.68 28.30
CA PRO A 388 6.78 -13.62 27.43
C PRO A 388 5.80 -13.26 26.30
N ARG A 389 4.95 -14.20 25.85
CA ARG A 389 3.97 -13.97 24.78
C ARG A 389 2.81 -13.12 25.28
N LEU A 390 2.34 -13.33 26.50
CA LEU A 390 1.32 -12.47 27.10
C LEU A 390 1.82 -11.03 27.27
N ARG A 391 3.10 -10.83 27.62
CA ARG A 391 3.73 -9.50 27.65
C ARG A 391 3.87 -8.88 26.26
N TYR A 392 4.14 -9.69 25.24
CA TYR A 392 4.18 -9.26 23.86
C TYR A 392 2.79 -8.79 23.37
N TYR A 393 1.72 -9.54 23.64
CA TYR A 393 0.34 -9.14 23.34
C TYR A 393 -0.11 -7.91 24.12
N GLU A 394 0.28 -7.76 25.40
CA GLU A 394 0.07 -6.51 26.17
C GLU A 394 0.70 -5.31 25.44
N GLY A 395 1.89 -5.50 24.86
CA GLY A 395 2.57 -4.46 24.06
C GLY A 395 1.85 -4.12 22.75
N LEU A 396 1.39 -5.13 22.00
CA LEU A 396 0.64 -4.93 20.75
C LEU A 396 -0.68 -4.18 21.00
N LEU A 397 -1.44 -4.61 22.02
CA LEU A 397 -2.72 -4.01 22.37
C LEU A 397 -2.55 -2.58 22.92
N ALA A 398 -1.53 -2.33 23.75
CA ALA A 398 -1.21 -0.99 24.21
C ALA A 398 -0.88 -0.04 23.04
N ARG A 399 -0.16 -0.54 22.02
CA ARG A 399 0.16 0.23 20.81
C ARG A 399 -1.09 0.53 19.97
N ALA A 400 -1.99 -0.45 19.81
CA ALA A 400 -3.27 -0.25 19.13
C ALA A 400 -4.18 0.78 19.83
N ARG A 401 -4.06 0.91 21.15
CA ARG A 401 -4.77 1.89 21.98
C ARG A 401 -4.04 3.25 22.08
N ALA A 402 -3.02 3.48 21.26
CA ALA A 402 -2.21 4.69 21.26
C ALA A 402 -1.52 5.01 22.61
N ARG A 403 -1.07 3.98 23.34
CA ARG A 403 -0.32 4.11 24.61
C ARG A 403 1.13 3.64 24.44
N PRO A 404 2.01 4.45 23.82
CA PRO A 404 3.36 4.02 23.45
C PRO A 404 4.26 3.68 24.65
N ASP A 405 4.09 4.35 25.80
CA ASP A 405 4.88 4.09 27.00
C ASP A 405 4.50 2.76 27.68
N GLU A 406 3.21 2.39 27.64
CA GLU A 406 2.74 1.07 28.08
C GLU A 406 3.27 -0.01 27.14
N ALA A 407 3.21 0.24 25.83
CA ALA A 407 3.71 -0.68 24.82
C ALA A 407 5.22 -0.95 24.96
N GLU A 408 6.03 0.10 25.13
CA GLU A 408 7.47 -0.04 25.35
C GLU A 408 7.78 -0.89 26.59
N ARG A 409 7.14 -0.59 27.73
CA ARG A 409 7.35 -1.35 28.97
C ARG A 409 6.99 -2.83 28.80
N ALA A 410 5.87 -3.11 28.13
CA ALA A 410 5.42 -4.47 27.87
C ALA A 410 6.37 -5.24 26.95
N PHE A 411 6.84 -4.65 25.85
CA PHE A 411 7.84 -5.29 24.98
C PHE A 411 9.18 -5.51 25.69
N ARG A 412 9.66 -4.54 26.48
CA ARG A 412 10.86 -4.74 27.32
C ARG A 412 10.66 -5.85 28.35
N GLY A 413 9.45 -5.99 28.89
CA GLY A 413 9.07 -7.09 29.78
C GLY A 413 9.11 -8.45 29.07
N ALA A 414 8.59 -8.55 27.85
CA ALA A 414 8.70 -9.75 27.02
C ALA A 414 10.17 -10.12 26.76
N LEU A 415 11.01 -9.14 26.44
CA LEU A 415 12.44 -9.34 26.18
C LEU A 415 13.28 -9.65 27.43
N TYR A 416 12.82 -9.23 28.61
CA TYR A 416 13.44 -9.61 29.88
C TYR A 416 13.24 -11.10 30.15
N LEU A 417 12.04 -11.61 29.85
CA LEU A 417 11.66 -13.01 30.04
C LEU A 417 12.26 -13.91 28.93
N ASP A 418 12.24 -13.44 27.68
CA ASP A 418 12.84 -14.11 26.53
C ASP A 418 13.63 -13.13 25.66
N LYS A 419 14.96 -13.15 25.82
CA LYS A 419 15.88 -12.31 25.04
C LYS A 419 15.92 -12.66 23.55
N GLY A 420 15.49 -13.88 23.18
CA GLY A 420 15.43 -14.40 21.82
C GLY A 420 14.13 -14.08 21.08
N PHE A 421 13.17 -13.42 21.73
CA PHE A 421 11.86 -13.13 21.15
C PHE A 421 11.96 -12.12 20.00
N VAL A 422 12.06 -12.65 18.78
CA VAL A 422 12.28 -11.89 17.54
C VAL A 422 11.23 -10.80 17.34
N MET A 423 9.94 -11.14 17.42
CA MET A 423 8.86 -10.18 17.18
C MET A 423 8.76 -9.10 18.26
N ALA A 424 9.16 -9.38 19.50
CA ALA A 424 9.20 -8.37 20.56
C ALA A 424 10.31 -7.34 20.33
N HIS A 425 11.49 -7.75 19.84
CA HIS A 425 12.55 -6.82 19.41
C HIS A 425 12.09 -5.95 18.23
N TYR A 426 11.45 -6.56 17.25
CA TYR A 426 10.93 -5.85 16.07
C TYR A 426 9.91 -4.79 16.48
N HIS A 427 8.88 -5.17 17.24
CA HIS A 427 7.81 -4.26 17.65
C HIS A 427 8.25 -3.22 18.71
N LEU A 428 9.23 -3.53 19.55
CA LEU A 428 9.89 -2.52 20.39
C LEU A 428 10.59 -1.48 19.52
N GLY A 429 11.30 -1.92 18.48
CA GLY A 429 11.96 -1.04 17.52
C GLY A 429 10.99 -0.07 16.84
N LEU A 430 9.88 -0.57 16.33
CA LEU A 430 8.83 0.26 15.72
C LEU A 430 8.24 1.26 16.72
N THR A 431 8.00 0.82 17.96
CA THR A 431 7.44 1.67 19.03
C THR A 431 8.39 2.81 19.40
N LEU A 432 9.70 2.53 19.48
CA LEU A 432 10.72 3.54 19.78
C LEU A 432 10.90 4.55 18.66
N ILE A 433 10.85 4.11 17.39
CA ILE A 433 10.91 4.99 16.23
C ILE A 433 9.70 5.93 16.21
N ALA A 434 8.49 5.38 16.41
CA ALA A 434 7.27 6.18 16.49
C ALA A 434 7.27 7.18 17.67
N ALA A 435 7.95 6.84 18.77
CA ALA A 435 8.14 7.72 19.91
C ALA A 435 9.30 8.73 19.75
N GLY A 436 9.82 8.93 18.53
CA GLY A 436 10.88 9.91 18.24
C GLY A 436 12.27 9.52 18.75
N ARG A 437 12.52 8.23 19.02
CA ARG A 437 13.83 7.70 19.46
C ARG A 437 14.40 6.73 18.41
N PRO A 438 14.76 7.23 17.20
CA PRO A 438 15.09 6.37 16.08
C PRO A 438 16.33 5.51 16.34
N GLU A 439 17.40 6.01 16.97
CA GLU A 439 18.63 5.26 17.20
C GLU A 439 18.39 4.04 18.11
N ALA A 440 17.61 4.22 19.17
CA ALA A 440 17.22 3.13 20.06
C ALA A 440 16.33 2.11 19.33
N GLY A 441 15.43 2.61 18.49
CA GLY A 441 14.59 1.78 17.65
C GLY A 441 15.35 0.96 16.61
N ARG A 442 16.29 1.56 15.88
CA ARG A 442 17.14 0.85 14.90
C ARG A 442 17.93 -0.26 15.56
N ARG A 443 18.48 -0.02 16.76
CA ARG A 443 19.18 -1.06 17.53
C ARG A 443 18.27 -2.24 17.89
N ALA A 444 17.03 -1.97 18.30
CA ALA A 444 16.06 -3.03 18.60
C ALA A 444 15.66 -3.82 17.34
N VAL A 445 15.44 -3.14 16.21
CA VAL A 445 15.18 -3.81 14.92
C VAL A 445 16.39 -4.64 14.46
N ALA A 446 17.60 -4.13 14.60
CA ALA A 446 18.83 -4.85 14.27
C ALA A 446 19.01 -6.12 15.12
N ASN A 447 18.64 -6.07 16.40
CA ASN A 447 18.62 -7.25 17.25
C ASN A 447 17.61 -8.29 16.79
N ALA A 448 16.41 -7.87 16.37
CA ALA A 448 15.40 -8.74 15.78
C ALA A 448 15.96 -9.48 14.55
N LEU A 449 16.64 -8.75 13.67
CA LEU A 449 17.23 -9.32 12.45
C LEU A 449 18.40 -10.26 12.72
N ARG A 450 19.28 -9.90 13.65
CA ARG A 450 20.37 -10.76 14.08
C ARG A 450 19.83 -12.09 14.63
N LEU A 451 18.73 -12.06 15.36
CA LEU A 451 18.09 -13.26 15.90
C LEU A 451 17.38 -14.08 14.80
N ALA A 452 16.68 -13.41 13.88
CA ALA A 452 16.02 -14.08 12.75
C ALA A 452 17.03 -14.72 11.77
N ALA A 453 18.18 -14.08 11.54
CA ALA A 453 19.24 -14.62 10.68
C ALA A 453 19.87 -15.93 11.21
N ALA A 454 19.68 -16.24 12.50
CA ALA A 454 20.07 -17.52 13.08
C ALA A 454 19.09 -18.66 12.76
N LEU A 455 17.93 -18.36 12.18
CA LEU A 455 16.90 -19.32 11.77
C LEU A 455 16.98 -19.58 10.24
N PRO A 456 16.52 -20.75 9.75
CA PRO A 456 16.39 -21.00 8.32
C PRO A 456 15.50 -19.94 7.65
N ALA A 457 15.83 -19.56 6.41
CA ALA A 457 15.14 -18.46 5.70
C ALA A 457 13.61 -18.64 5.61
N GLY A 458 13.13 -19.87 5.41
CA GLY A 458 11.70 -20.21 5.35
C GLY A 458 11.07 -20.58 6.69
N ALA A 459 11.78 -20.45 7.81
CA ALA A 459 11.22 -20.74 9.13
C ALA A 459 10.26 -19.63 9.55
N GLU A 460 9.03 -20.01 9.90
CA GLU A 460 8.04 -19.09 10.44
C GLU A 460 8.48 -18.57 11.82
N LEU A 461 8.35 -17.27 12.01
CA LEU A 461 8.66 -16.62 13.28
C LEU A 461 7.49 -16.80 14.25
N PRO A 462 7.75 -17.25 15.49
CA PRO A 462 6.73 -17.29 16.53
C PRO A 462 6.06 -15.93 16.72
N GLU A 463 4.72 -15.94 16.77
CA GLU A 463 3.89 -14.73 16.86
C GLU A 463 4.12 -13.71 15.73
N GLY A 464 4.62 -14.19 14.58
CA GLY A 464 4.80 -13.42 13.34
C GLY A 464 3.67 -13.59 12.32
N ASP A 465 2.59 -14.32 12.66
CA ASP A 465 1.41 -14.54 11.79
C ASP A 465 1.76 -14.97 10.35
N GLY A 466 2.63 -15.98 10.23
CA GLY A 466 3.10 -16.52 8.94
C GLY A 466 4.31 -15.80 8.35
N LEU A 467 4.85 -14.77 9.04
CA LEU A 467 6.09 -14.10 8.66
C LEU A 467 7.28 -15.04 8.83
N THR A 468 8.05 -15.26 7.77
CA THR A 468 9.30 -16.02 7.84
C THR A 468 10.49 -15.16 8.29
N ALA A 469 11.59 -15.80 8.68
CA ALA A 469 12.84 -15.11 8.99
C ALA A 469 13.35 -14.24 7.81
N ALA A 470 13.14 -14.68 6.57
CA ALA A 470 13.44 -13.89 5.38
C ALA A 470 12.48 -12.71 5.20
N ASP A 471 11.18 -12.90 5.45
CA ASP A 471 10.20 -11.83 5.34
C ASP A 471 10.43 -10.72 6.36
N LEU A 472 10.88 -11.06 7.58
CA LEU A 472 11.25 -10.07 8.58
C LEU A 472 12.41 -9.19 8.11
N SER A 473 13.37 -9.76 7.39
CA SER A 473 14.48 -9.01 6.78
C SER A 473 13.99 -7.97 5.77
N GLY A 474 12.95 -8.31 5.00
CA GLY A 474 12.24 -7.34 4.15
C GLY A 474 11.49 -6.28 4.97
N ALA A 475 10.74 -6.69 5.98
CA ALA A 475 9.90 -5.82 6.80
C ALA A 475 10.69 -4.84 7.69
N ALA A 476 11.87 -5.24 8.16
CA ALA A 476 12.74 -4.47 9.04
C ALA A 476 13.67 -3.49 8.28
N ARG A 477 13.89 -3.73 6.98
CA ARG A 477 14.79 -2.93 6.12
C ARG A 477 14.52 -1.42 6.14
N PRO A 478 13.26 -0.94 6.15
CA PRO A 478 12.97 0.50 6.23
C PRO A 478 13.47 1.17 7.51
N PHE A 479 13.74 0.39 8.56
CA PHE A 479 14.01 0.90 9.91
C PHE A 479 15.50 0.84 10.30
N LEU A 480 16.38 0.26 9.48
CA LEU A 480 17.80 0.08 9.82
C LEU A 480 18.75 1.22 9.42
N GLY A 481 18.38 2.09 8.47
CA GLY A 481 19.33 3.07 7.92
C GLY A 481 20.47 2.41 7.12
N GLY A 482 21.10 3.15 6.21
CA GLY A 482 21.95 2.60 5.14
C GLY A 482 23.25 1.89 5.53
N GLU A 483 23.60 1.77 6.82
CA GLU A 483 24.93 1.31 7.26
C GLU A 483 24.97 -0.05 7.98
N ALA A 484 23.84 -0.75 8.13
CA ALA A 484 23.79 -2.04 8.84
C ALA A 484 23.15 -3.17 8.01
N ALA A 485 23.61 -3.34 6.77
CA ALA A 485 23.29 -4.49 5.92
C ALA A 485 24.56 -5.26 5.54
#